data_AF-A0A9P3HI31-F1
#
_entry.id   AF-A0A9P3HI31-F1
#
_cell.length_a   1.000
_cell.length_b   1.000
_cell.length_c   1.000
_cell.angle_alpha   90.00
_cell.angle_beta   90.00
_cell.angle_gamma   90.00
#
_symmetry.space_group_name_H-M   'P 1'
#
loop_
_entity.id
_entity.type
_entity.pdbx_description
1 polymer ?
#
loop_
_entity_poly.entity_id
_entity_poly.type
_entity_poly.pdbx_seq_one_letter_code
_entity_poly.pdbx_strand_id
1 'polypeptide(L)'
;MRFSTIAIVASIVAAASAVDYPFKPNGACVQTCLDSVGKDMNPNFTSDPNSPYFMESLSYAHDRGTPKYITYMTKTGMCISKCPQDQLDLYNAQYQAKADWYAANKNGGTAASGSATAPAPSTTSGTTPKPTGAASGVSASLGLVGAAAVGAAVLLF
;
A
#
# COMPACT_ATOMS: atom_id res chain seq x y z
N MET A 1 -3.09 51.75 32.92
CA MET A 1 -2.09 50.94 32.19
C MET A 1 -2.87 49.93 31.36
N ARG A 2 -2.75 50.01 30.04
CA ARG A 2 -3.54 49.21 29.10
C ARG A 2 -2.88 47.84 28.98
N PHE A 3 -3.59 46.79 29.39
CA PHE A 3 -3.13 45.42 29.19
C PHE A 3 -3.38 45.06 27.72
N SER A 4 -2.30 45.02 26.93
CA SER A 4 -2.32 44.61 25.52
C SER A 4 -2.61 43.11 25.44
N THR A 5 -3.85 42.78 25.12
CA THR A 5 -4.29 41.44 24.71
C THR A 5 -3.81 41.18 23.29
N ILE A 6 -2.90 40.23 23.10
CA ILE A 6 -2.64 39.65 21.77
C ILE A 6 -2.71 38.13 21.91
N ALA A 7 -3.92 37.60 21.74
CA ALA A 7 -4.15 36.17 21.52
C ALA A 7 -4.07 35.94 20.00
N ILE A 8 -2.89 35.51 19.50
CA ILE A 8 -2.78 34.95 18.16
C ILE A 8 -3.05 33.45 18.28
N VAL A 9 -4.33 33.08 18.30
CA VAL A 9 -4.71 31.69 18.08
C VAL A 9 -4.64 31.48 16.57
N ALA A 10 -3.51 30.98 16.10
CA ALA A 10 -3.40 30.43 14.75
C ALA A 10 -4.27 29.16 14.69
N SER A 11 -5.56 29.33 14.39
CA SER A 11 -6.42 28.24 13.99
C SER A 11 -5.98 27.79 12.60
N ILE A 12 -5.03 26.86 12.57
CA ILE A 12 -4.72 26.10 11.36
C ILE A 12 -5.99 25.33 11.05
N VAL A 13 -6.72 25.81 10.04
CA VAL A 13 -7.84 25.08 9.46
C VAL A 13 -7.24 23.76 8.98
N ALA A 14 -7.49 22.68 9.71
CA ALA A 14 -7.40 21.35 9.16
C ALA A 14 -8.44 21.34 8.03
N ALA A 15 -7.99 21.65 6.82
CA ALA A 15 -8.73 21.29 5.64
C ALA A 15 -8.90 19.77 5.75
N ALA A 16 -10.10 19.34 6.14
CA ALA A 16 -10.58 18.01 5.86
C ALA A 16 -10.76 17.95 4.34
N SER A 17 -9.66 18.02 3.59
CA SER A 17 -9.60 17.56 2.22
C SER A 17 -9.94 16.08 2.33
N ALA A 18 -11.18 15.74 1.96
CA ALA A 18 -11.60 14.36 1.77
C ALA A 18 -10.50 13.71 0.93
N VAL A 19 -9.71 12.84 1.56
CA VAL A 19 -8.58 12.24 0.85
C VAL A 19 -9.23 11.25 -0.08
N ASP A 20 -9.07 11.44 -1.39
CA ASP A 20 -9.60 10.53 -2.40
C ASP A 20 -8.95 9.15 -2.15
N TYR A 21 -9.70 8.26 -1.52
CA TYR A 21 -9.25 6.94 -1.10
C TYR A 21 -9.86 5.91 -2.07
N PRO A 22 -9.14 5.52 -3.14
CA PRO A 22 -9.72 4.80 -4.28
C PRO A 22 -9.85 3.28 -4.05
N PHE A 23 -9.78 2.83 -2.79
CA PHE A 23 -9.74 1.41 -2.47
C PHE A 23 -11.11 0.90 -2.07
N LYS A 24 -11.36 -0.38 -2.38
CA LYS A 24 -12.61 -1.02 -1.97
C LYS A 24 -12.59 -1.24 -0.44
N PRO A 25 -13.76 -1.13 0.22
CA PRO A 25 -13.92 -1.58 1.59
C PRO A 25 -13.46 -3.03 1.73
N ASN A 26 -12.83 -3.35 2.86
CA ASN A 26 -12.50 -4.74 3.16
C ASN A 26 -13.79 -5.53 3.45
N GLY A 27 -13.71 -6.87 3.37
CA GLY A 27 -14.81 -7.71 3.81
C GLY A 27 -15.13 -7.51 5.30
N ALA A 28 -16.38 -7.76 5.69
CA ALA A 28 -16.88 -7.45 7.04
C ALA A 28 -16.04 -8.07 8.17
N CYS A 29 -15.50 -9.27 7.99
CA CYS A 29 -14.65 -9.93 9.00
C CYS A 29 -13.32 -9.20 9.16
N VAL A 30 -12.62 -8.96 8.04
CA VAL A 30 -11.33 -8.25 8.03
C VAL A 30 -11.50 -6.83 8.58
N GLN A 31 -12.56 -6.14 8.15
CA GLN A 31 -12.85 -4.79 8.61
C GLN A 31 -13.12 -4.74 10.12
N THR A 32 -13.90 -5.68 10.65
CA THR A 32 -14.15 -5.78 12.10
C THR A 32 -12.85 -6.02 12.87
N CYS A 33 -11.98 -6.89 12.37
CA CYS A 33 -10.67 -7.14 12.99
C CYS A 33 -9.79 -5.88 13.01
N LEU A 34 -9.68 -5.19 11.88
CA LEU A 34 -8.90 -3.95 11.76
C LEU A 34 -9.45 -2.89 12.72
N ASP A 35 -10.76 -2.66 12.72
CA ASP A 35 -11.40 -1.65 13.56
C ASP A 35 -11.32 -2.00 15.05
N SER A 36 -11.48 -3.28 15.43
CA SER A 36 -11.37 -3.71 16.83
C SER A 36 -9.97 -3.51 17.38
N VAL A 37 -8.94 -4.00 16.66
CA VAL A 37 -7.55 -3.86 17.08
C VAL A 37 -7.12 -2.39 17.04
N GLY A 38 -7.57 -1.64 16.03
CA GLY A 38 -7.34 -0.22 15.91
C GLY A 38 -7.90 0.55 17.09
N LYS A 39 -9.17 0.30 17.46
CA LYS A 39 -9.83 0.93 18.61
C LYS A 39 -9.21 0.58 19.95
N ASP A 40 -8.73 -0.65 20.11
CA ASP A 40 -7.96 -1.06 21.30
C ASP A 40 -6.65 -0.28 21.46
N MET A 41 -6.04 0.15 20.34
CA MET A 41 -4.78 0.89 20.34
C MET A 41 -4.95 2.41 20.30
N ASN A 42 -6.07 2.88 19.73
CA ASN A 42 -6.44 4.28 19.65
C ASN A 42 -7.98 4.40 19.60
N PRO A 43 -8.64 5.00 20.61
CA PRO A 43 -10.09 5.13 20.62
C PRO A 43 -10.63 6.00 19.46
N ASN A 44 -9.78 6.83 18.84
CA ASN A 44 -10.13 7.63 17.66
C ASN A 44 -9.90 6.88 16.33
N PHE A 45 -9.51 5.59 16.38
CA PHE A 45 -9.27 4.81 15.18
C PHE A 45 -10.51 4.76 14.30
N THR A 46 -10.29 5.02 13.02
CA THR A 46 -11.34 5.09 12.02
C THR A 46 -10.85 4.57 10.67
N SER A 47 -11.75 3.89 9.98
CA SER A 47 -11.56 3.49 8.58
C SER A 47 -12.30 4.40 7.61
N ASP A 48 -12.95 5.46 8.10
CA ASP A 48 -13.65 6.46 7.28
C ASP A 48 -12.65 7.45 6.67
N PRO A 49 -12.53 7.51 5.32
CA PRO A 49 -11.63 8.45 4.62
C PRO A 49 -11.89 9.93 4.89
N ASN A 50 -13.10 10.28 5.35
CA ASN A 50 -13.48 11.67 5.64
C ASN A 50 -13.17 12.09 7.07
N SER A 51 -12.78 11.14 7.94
CA SER A 51 -12.48 11.45 9.33
C SER A 51 -11.10 12.12 9.46
N PRO A 52 -10.94 13.13 10.34
CA PRO A 52 -9.63 13.75 10.59
C PRO A 52 -8.59 12.77 11.13
N TYR A 53 -9.01 11.63 11.69
CA TYR A 53 -8.13 10.58 12.21
C TYR A 53 -7.82 9.47 11.19
N PHE A 54 -8.26 9.60 9.94
CA PHE A 54 -8.08 8.57 8.92
C PHE A 54 -6.61 8.27 8.62
N MET A 55 -5.82 9.32 8.35
CA MET A 55 -4.39 9.16 8.06
C MET A 55 -3.61 8.63 9.27
N GLU A 56 -3.99 9.06 10.47
CA GLU A 56 -3.43 8.51 11.71
C GLU A 56 -3.75 7.02 11.84
N SER A 57 -4.99 6.62 11.55
CA SER A 57 -5.42 5.21 11.61
C SER A 57 -4.70 4.34 10.57
N LEU A 58 -4.52 4.84 9.34
CA LEU A 58 -3.73 4.18 8.30
C LEU A 58 -2.26 4.00 8.69
N SER A 59 -1.70 4.91 9.50
CA SER A 59 -0.31 4.79 9.96
C SER A 59 -0.05 3.51 10.75
N TYR A 60 -1.04 3.01 11.50
CA TYR A 60 -0.91 1.75 12.23
C TYR A 60 -0.71 0.56 11.30
N ALA A 61 -1.28 0.59 10.10
CA ALA A 61 -1.17 -0.47 9.11
C ALA A 61 -0.01 -0.26 8.11
N HIS A 62 0.48 0.97 7.93
CA HIS A 62 1.38 1.27 6.81
C HIS A 62 2.68 2.00 7.20
N ASP A 63 2.83 2.47 8.43
CA ASP A 63 4.08 3.09 8.91
C ASP A 63 5.07 2.04 9.43
N ARG A 64 5.68 1.34 8.47
CA ARG A 64 6.59 0.20 8.72
C ARG A 64 7.77 0.59 9.59
N GLY A 65 8.16 -0.30 10.49
CA GLY A 65 9.33 -0.14 11.36
C GLY A 65 9.02 0.56 12.70
N THR A 66 7.78 0.98 12.93
CA THR A 66 7.36 1.52 14.23
C THR A 66 6.86 0.41 15.17
N PRO A 67 7.00 0.57 16.51
CA PRO A 67 6.42 -0.37 17.47
C PRO A 67 4.88 -0.48 17.37
N LYS A 68 4.22 0.63 16.99
CA LYS A 68 2.77 0.67 16.74
C LYS A 68 2.40 -0.21 15.56
N TYR A 69 3.12 -0.12 14.45
CA TYR A 69 2.90 -0.98 13.28
C TYR A 69 3.07 -2.45 13.61
N ILE A 70 4.17 -2.82 14.29
CA ILE A 70 4.44 -4.23 14.63
C ILE A 70 3.32 -4.79 15.52
N THR A 71 2.91 -4.02 16.53
CA THR A 71 1.84 -4.43 17.45
C THR A 71 0.50 -4.57 16.73
N TYR A 72 0.14 -3.57 15.92
CA TYR A 72 -1.11 -3.56 15.16
C TYR A 72 -1.17 -4.72 14.15
N MET A 73 -0.11 -4.91 13.36
CA MET A 73 -0.05 -5.99 12.37
C MET A 73 -0.04 -7.37 13.02
N THR A 74 0.60 -7.53 14.19
CA THR A 74 0.60 -8.79 14.93
C THR A 74 -0.80 -9.12 15.45
N LYS A 75 -1.46 -8.17 16.12
CA LYS A 75 -2.82 -8.35 16.65
C LYS A 75 -3.86 -8.54 15.55
N THR A 76 -3.79 -7.69 14.53
CA THR A 76 -4.66 -7.77 13.35
C THR A 76 -4.44 -9.09 12.62
N GLY A 77 -3.17 -9.49 12.40
CA GLY A 77 -2.80 -10.75 11.77
C GLY A 77 -3.42 -11.96 12.46
N MET A 78 -3.40 -11.99 13.81
CA MET A 78 -4.06 -13.04 14.58
C MET A 78 -5.58 -13.04 14.38
N CYS A 79 -6.22 -11.86 14.34
CA CYS A 79 -7.67 -11.76 14.14
C CYS A 79 -8.08 -12.17 12.72
N ILE A 80 -7.44 -11.60 11.69
CA ILE A 80 -7.81 -11.85 10.30
C ILE A 80 -7.53 -13.30 9.87
N SER A 81 -6.63 -14.02 10.56
CA SER A 81 -6.37 -15.44 10.30
C SER A 81 -7.61 -16.34 10.42
N LYS A 82 -8.68 -15.85 11.05
CA LYS A 82 -9.97 -16.54 11.19
C LYS A 82 -11.00 -16.13 10.14
N CYS A 83 -10.69 -15.15 9.29
CA CYS A 83 -11.60 -14.64 8.29
C CYS A 83 -11.69 -15.54 7.06
N PRO A 84 -12.80 -15.44 6.29
CA PRO A 84 -12.96 -16.14 5.02
C PRO A 84 -11.82 -15.79 4.04
N GLN A 85 -11.37 -16.78 3.28
CA GLN A 85 -10.23 -16.65 2.38
C GLN A 85 -10.46 -15.58 1.30
N ASP A 86 -11.68 -15.44 0.78
CA ASP A 86 -12.04 -14.42 -0.21
C ASP A 86 -11.81 -12.99 0.31
N GLN A 87 -12.04 -12.75 1.60
CA GLN A 87 -11.80 -11.45 2.23
C GLN A 87 -10.30 -11.20 2.46
N LEU A 88 -9.55 -12.26 2.78
CA LEU A 88 -8.10 -12.19 2.92
C LEU A 88 -7.43 -11.91 1.57
N ASP A 89 -7.90 -12.55 0.51
CA ASP A 89 -7.37 -12.33 -0.84
C ASP A 89 -7.63 -10.89 -1.30
N LEU A 90 -8.83 -10.36 -1.05
CA LEU A 90 -9.17 -8.96 -1.34
C LEU A 90 -8.32 -7.97 -0.54
N TYR A 91 -8.07 -8.27 0.75
CA TYR A 91 -7.23 -7.45 1.61
C TYR A 91 -5.79 -7.43 1.12
N ASN A 92 -5.20 -8.61 0.86
CA ASN A 92 -3.83 -8.75 0.39
C ASN A 92 -3.62 -8.12 -0.99
N ALA A 93 -4.58 -8.27 -1.91
CA ALA A 93 -4.53 -7.70 -3.25
C ALA A 93 -4.44 -6.15 -3.24
N GLN A 94 -5.04 -5.51 -2.24
CA GLN A 94 -5.04 -4.06 -2.11
C GLN A 94 -3.99 -3.53 -1.12
N TYR A 95 -3.42 -4.39 -0.26
CA TYR A 95 -2.56 -3.97 0.84
C TYR A 95 -1.34 -3.18 0.37
N GLN A 96 -0.65 -3.65 -0.68
CA GLN A 96 0.51 -2.95 -1.21
C GLN A 96 0.13 -1.60 -1.82
N ALA A 97 -0.92 -1.57 -2.65
CA ALA A 97 -1.39 -0.33 -3.27
C ALA A 97 -1.86 0.70 -2.22
N LYS A 98 -2.49 0.25 -1.12
CA LYS A 98 -2.84 1.09 0.03
C LYS A 98 -1.60 1.66 0.72
N ALA A 99 -0.55 0.85 0.89
CA ALA A 99 0.72 1.31 1.46
C ALA A 99 1.41 2.36 0.59
N ASP A 100 1.41 2.16 -0.74
CA ASP A 100 2.01 3.10 -1.70
C ASP A 100 1.26 4.43 -1.72
N TRP A 101 -0.07 4.38 -1.73
CA TRP A 101 -0.92 5.58 -1.61
C TRP A 101 -0.69 6.28 -0.27
N TYR A 102 -0.65 5.55 0.84
CA TYR A 102 -0.38 6.15 2.15
C TYR A 102 0.99 6.85 2.17
N ALA A 103 2.03 6.23 1.61
CA ALA A 103 3.35 6.84 1.53
C ALA A 103 3.35 8.14 0.70
N ALA A 104 2.57 8.20 -0.37
CA ALA A 104 2.41 9.40 -1.20
C ALA A 104 1.60 10.51 -0.50
N ASN A 105 0.64 10.15 0.34
CA ASN A 105 -0.33 11.09 0.92
C ASN A 105 -0.04 11.48 2.39
N LYS A 106 0.82 10.76 3.13
CA LYS A 106 1.04 10.95 4.58
C LYS A 106 1.60 12.31 5.01
N ASN A 107 2.22 13.08 4.12
CA ASN A 107 2.83 14.38 4.42
C ASN A 107 1.99 15.58 3.91
N GLY A 108 0.66 15.42 3.78
CA GLY A 108 -0.22 16.50 3.31
C GLY A 108 -0.30 16.67 1.79
N GLY A 109 0.11 15.64 1.04
CA GLY A 109 -0.11 15.46 -0.40
C GLY A 109 -0.05 16.72 -1.29
N THR A 110 1.12 17.07 -1.80
CA THR A 110 1.21 17.60 -3.18
C THR A 110 0.95 16.44 -4.15
N ALA A 111 -0.31 16.06 -4.31
CA ALA A 111 -0.74 15.30 -5.48
C ALA A 111 -1.72 16.20 -6.22
N ALA A 112 -1.14 16.92 -7.19
CA ALA A 112 -1.87 17.71 -8.15
C ALA A 112 -2.96 16.85 -8.81
N SER A 113 -4.13 17.47 -8.95
CA SER A 113 -5.08 17.18 -10.00
C SER A 113 -4.34 16.96 -11.35
N GLY A 114 -4.56 15.81 -11.98
CA GLY A 114 -4.28 15.62 -13.42
C GLY A 114 -3.28 14.51 -13.78
N SER A 115 -3.79 13.28 -13.95
CA SER A 115 -3.63 12.50 -15.19
C SER A 115 -4.34 11.16 -15.07
N ALA A 116 -5.56 11.12 -15.59
CA ALA A 116 -6.19 9.87 -15.98
C ALA A 116 -5.46 9.35 -17.23
N THR A 117 -4.61 8.34 -17.06
CA THR A 117 -4.18 7.50 -18.18
C THR A 117 -5.24 6.43 -18.38
N ALA A 118 -6.02 6.57 -19.46
CA ALA A 118 -7.02 5.59 -19.87
C ALA A 118 -6.39 4.20 -20.12
N PRO A 119 -7.06 3.09 -19.77
CA PRO A 119 -6.62 1.76 -20.18
C PRO A 119 -6.82 1.56 -21.68
N ALA A 120 -5.77 1.09 -22.37
CA ALA A 120 -5.83 0.66 -23.75
C ALA A 120 -6.68 -0.64 -23.88
N PRO A 121 -7.48 -0.79 -24.95
CA PRO A 121 -8.24 -2.02 -25.18
C PRO A 121 -7.33 -3.12 -25.76
N SER A 122 -7.20 -4.24 -25.04
CA SER A 122 -6.56 -5.45 -25.55
C SER A 122 -7.62 -6.39 -26.12
N THR A 123 -7.63 -6.48 -27.45
CA THR A 123 -8.50 -7.28 -28.29
C THR A 123 -8.32 -8.78 -28.03
N THR A 124 -9.45 -9.46 -27.88
CA THR A 124 -9.58 -10.92 -27.91
C THR A 124 -9.18 -11.47 -29.29
N SER A 125 -8.37 -12.52 -29.33
CA SER A 125 -8.39 -13.49 -30.43
C SER A 125 -8.11 -14.88 -29.87
N GLY A 126 -9.18 -15.66 -29.79
CA GLY A 126 -9.10 -17.08 -29.47
C GLY A 126 -8.51 -17.87 -30.63
N THR A 127 -7.82 -18.96 -30.29
CA THR A 127 -7.89 -20.22 -31.04
C THR A 127 -7.20 -21.32 -30.21
N THR A 128 -7.97 -22.35 -29.87
CA THR A 128 -7.51 -23.69 -29.49
C THR A 128 -8.11 -24.61 -30.55
N PRO A 129 -7.35 -25.53 -31.18
CA PRO A 129 -7.19 -26.86 -30.58
C PRO A 129 -5.84 -27.59 -30.80
N LYS A 130 -5.53 -28.42 -29.80
CA LYS A 130 -4.64 -29.60 -29.75
C LYS A 130 -5.04 -30.65 -30.84
N PRO A 131 -4.13 -31.42 -31.49
CA PRO A 131 -3.64 -32.71 -30.95
C PRO A 131 -2.22 -33.23 -31.31
N THR A 132 -1.67 -34.00 -30.36
CA THR A 132 -0.95 -35.29 -30.44
C THR A 132 0.17 -35.54 -31.47
N GLY A 133 1.37 -35.90 -31.00
CA GLY A 133 2.38 -36.66 -31.76
C GLY A 133 3.78 -36.62 -31.15
N ALA A 134 4.46 -37.76 -31.08
CA ALA A 134 5.65 -38.02 -30.26
C ALA A 134 7.03 -37.80 -30.94
N ALA A 135 8.07 -37.85 -30.09
CA ALA A 135 9.45 -38.31 -30.33
C ALA A 135 10.58 -37.29 -30.62
N SER A 136 11.54 -37.31 -29.68
CA SER A 136 13.01 -37.32 -29.79
C SER A 136 13.74 -36.51 -30.86
N GLY A 137 14.63 -35.62 -30.39
CA GLY A 137 15.71 -35.06 -31.20
C GLY A 137 16.62 -34.15 -30.38
N VAL A 138 17.69 -34.73 -29.82
CA VAL A 138 18.87 -34.01 -29.32
C VAL A 138 19.48 -33.17 -30.44
N SER A 139 19.75 -31.89 -30.18
CA SER A 139 20.88 -31.21 -30.82
C SER A 139 21.34 -30.01 -30.00
N ALA A 140 22.60 -30.08 -29.60
CA ALA A 140 23.32 -29.07 -28.84
C ALA A 140 23.69 -27.87 -29.74
N SER A 141 23.72 -26.67 -29.17
CA SER A 141 24.56 -25.58 -29.70
C SER A 141 25.03 -24.69 -28.55
N LEU A 142 26.36 -24.69 -28.40
CA LEU A 142 27.15 -23.78 -27.56
C LEU A 142 26.90 -22.32 -27.92
N GLY A 143 26.88 -21.46 -26.89
CA GLY A 143 27.01 -20.00 -27.02
C GLY A 143 27.79 -19.42 -25.84
N LEU A 144 29.12 -19.65 -25.81
CA LEU A 144 30.10 -18.70 -25.25
C LEU A 144 30.08 -17.45 -26.16
N VAL A 145 30.25 -16.19 -25.73
CA VAL A 145 31.34 -15.55 -24.97
C VAL A 145 30.88 -14.14 -24.60
N GLY A 146 31.34 -13.61 -23.45
CA GLY A 146 31.19 -12.20 -23.11
C GLY A 146 31.69 -11.84 -21.71
N ALA A 147 32.95 -12.15 -21.42
CA ALA A 147 33.65 -11.73 -20.21
C ALA A 147 34.45 -10.43 -20.47
N ALA A 148 34.34 -9.45 -19.57
CA ALA A 148 35.32 -8.38 -19.33
C ALA A 148 35.23 -8.03 -17.83
N ALA A 149 36.07 -8.62 -16.97
CA ALA A 149 37.41 -8.13 -16.58
C ALA A 149 37.35 -6.84 -15.71
N VAL A 150 37.22 -7.00 -14.39
CA VAL A 150 38.22 -6.70 -13.33
C VAL A 150 39.14 -5.49 -13.56
N GLY A 151 39.06 -4.53 -12.65
CA GLY A 151 40.09 -3.52 -12.38
C GLY A 151 40.09 -3.20 -10.88
N ALA A 152 41.14 -3.65 -10.19
CA ALA A 152 41.34 -3.54 -8.75
C ALA A 152 42.19 -2.32 -8.37
N ALA A 153 42.11 -1.97 -7.08
CA ALA A 153 43.16 -1.33 -6.27
C ALA A 153 43.42 0.17 -6.50
N VAL A 154 43.93 1.02 -5.60
CA VAL A 154 44.27 1.05 -4.16
C VAL A 154 44.83 2.49 -3.94
N LEU A 155 44.59 3.08 -2.76
CA LEU A 155 45.36 4.16 -2.07
C LEU A 155 45.94 5.36 -2.87
N LEU A 156 45.57 6.57 -2.47
CA LEU A 156 46.41 7.58 -1.77
C LEU A 156 45.72 8.95 -1.83
N PHE A 157 45.31 9.48 -0.67
CA PHE A 157 45.58 10.83 -0.13
C PHE A 157 44.80 11.00 1.18
#